data_AF-A0A6G3WID8-F1
#
_entry.id   AF-A0A6G3WID8-F1
#
_cell.length_a   1.000
_cell.length_b   1.000
_cell.length_c   1.000
_cell.angle_alpha   90.00
_cell.angle_beta   90.00
_cell.angle_gamma   90.00
#
_symmetry.space_group_name_H-M   'P 1'
#
loop_
_entity.id
_entity.type
_entity.pdbx_description
1 polymer ?
#
loop_
_entity_poly.entity_id
_entity_poly.type
_entity_poly.pdbx_seq_one_letter_code
_entity_poly.pdbx_strand_id
1 'polypeptide(L)'
;ERGEITDRKGVALATSVDAHNITADPKMFTPEDSKAPDAPQQAAALLAPILGKDVDELVKKLSAPKSRYTVLAYRQTPQVWKQIKDL
;
A
#
# COMPACT_ATOMS: atom_id res chain seq x y z
N GLU A 1 2.32 -16.81 -8.46
CA GLU A 1 1.41 -17.51 -7.54
C GLU A 1 2.04 -18.78 -6.99
N ARG A 2 1.65 -19.20 -5.79
CA ARG A 2 2.00 -20.50 -5.21
C ARG A 2 0.83 -21.46 -5.42
N GLY A 3 1.11 -22.67 -5.91
CA GLY A 3 0.09 -23.70 -6.16
C GLY A 3 -0.64 -24.17 -4.88
N GLU A 4 -1.87 -24.64 -5.07
CA GLU A 4 -2.73 -25.20 -4.02
C GLU A 4 -2.19 -26.56 -3.53
N ILE A 5 -2.34 -26.83 -2.23
CA ILE A 5 -2.04 -28.15 -1.65
C ILE A 5 -3.37 -28.84 -1.34
N THR A 6 -3.57 -30.02 -1.90
CA THR A 6 -4.80 -30.81 -1.74
C THR A 6 -4.55 -32.11 -0.95
N ASP A 7 -5.61 -32.66 -0.35
CA ASP A 7 -5.60 -34.01 0.23
C ASP A 7 -5.71 -35.10 -0.87
N ARG A 8 -5.65 -36.37 -0.48
CA ARG A 8 -5.77 -37.50 -1.42
C ARG A 8 -7.09 -37.58 -2.19
N LYS A 9 -8.12 -36.84 -1.77
CA LYS A 9 -9.44 -36.75 -2.40
C LYS A 9 -9.62 -35.44 -3.19
N GLY A 10 -8.58 -34.60 -3.29
CA GLY A 10 -8.61 -33.33 -4.00
C GLY A 10 -9.21 -32.17 -3.19
N VAL A 11 -9.41 -32.32 -1.88
CA VAL A 11 -9.88 -31.24 -1.01
C VAL A 11 -8.73 -30.30 -0.69
N ALA A 12 -8.91 -29.00 -0.94
CA ALA A 12 -7.90 -27.98 -0.65
C ALA A 12 -7.61 -27.90 0.86
N LEU A 13 -6.34 -28.09 1.23
CA LEU A 13 -5.85 -27.97 2.60
C LEU A 13 -5.17 -26.61 2.85
N ALA A 14 -4.66 -25.97 1.80
CA ALA A 14 -4.10 -24.62 1.84
C ALA A 14 -4.27 -23.94 0.49
N THR A 15 -4.83 -22.72 0.50
CA THR A 15 -5.02 -21.88 -0.68
C THR A 15 -4.24 -20.58 -0.56
N SER A 16 -3.76 -20.06 -1.68
CA SER A 16 -3.11 -18.75 -1.75
C SER A 16 -4.16 -17.69 -2.08
N VAL A 17 -4.35 -16.72 -1.19
CA VAL A 17 -5.15 -15.53 -1.51
C VAL A 17 -4.25 -14.45 -2.09
N ASP A 18 -4.68 -13.83 -3.18
CA ASP A 18 -3.94 -12.71 -3.76
C ASP A 18 -4.00 -11.51 -2.80
N ALA A 19 -2.83 -11.02 -2.41
CA ALA A 19 -2.71 -9.89 -1.52
C ALA A 19 -1.46 -9.09 -1.87
N HIS A 20 -1.57 -7.77 -1.86
CA HIS A 20 -0.51 -6.84 -2.22
C HIS A 20 -0.10 -6.01 -1.01
N ASN A 21 1.21 -5.75 -0.89
CA ASN A 21 1.69 -4.72 0.02
C ASN A 21 1.61 -3.38 -0.70
N ILE A 22 1.06 -2.38 -0.03
CA ILE A 22 1.04 -1.01 -0.53
C ILE A 22 2.31 -0.33 -0.07
N THR A 23 3.14 0.02 -1.03
CA THR A 23 4.43 0.66 -0.81
C THR A 23 4.46 2.01 -1.51
N ALA A 24 5.20 2.95 -0.93
CA ALA A 24 5.41 4.26 -1.53
C ALA A 24 6.90 4.61 -1.49
N ASP A 25 7.27 5.58 -2.32
CA ASP A 25 8.58 6.20 -2.35
C ASP A 25 8.49 7.60 -1.72
N PRO A 26 8.87 7.77 -0.44
CA PRO A 26 8.74 9.04 0.26
C PRO A 26 9.45 10.22 -0.41
N LYS A 27 10.55 9.97 -1.14
CA LYS A 27 11.25 11.04 -1.85
C LYS A 27 10.36 11.69 -2.93
N MET A 28 9.47 10.94 -3.56
CA MET A 28 8.54 11.49 -4.56
C MET A 28 7.55 12.50 -4.00
N PHE A 29 7.33 12.51 -2.68
CA PHE A 29 6.43 13.43 -1.98
C PHE A 29 7.15 14.67 -1.43
N THR A 30 8.45 14.83 -1.71
CA THR A 30 9.15 16.07 -1.37
C THR A 30 8.67 17.22 -2.24
N PRO A 31 8.73 18.48 -1.78
CA PRO A 31 8.36 19.63 -2.61
C PRO A 31 9.17 19.72 -3.91
N GLU A 32 10.42 19.25 -3.88
CA GLU A 32 11.34 19.22 -5.03
C GLU A 32 10.87 18.26 -6.14
N ASP A 33 10.45 17.04 -5.76
CA ASP A 33 9.99 16.01 -6.71
C ASP A 33 8.50 16.18 -7.08
N SER A 34 7.64 16.47 -6.09
CA SER A 34 6.18 16.55 -6.26
C SER A 34 5.67 17.89 -6.80
N LYS A 35 6.50 18.96 -6.71
CA LYS A 35 6.12 20.36 -7.00
C LYS A 35 4.96 20.87 -6.14
N ALA A 36 4.61 20.18 -5.07
CA ALA A 36 3.58 20.59 -4.11
C ALA A 36 4.16 20.57 -2.67
N PRO A 37 3.99 21.66 -1.90
CA PRO A 37 4.58 21.76 -0.56
C PRO A 37 3.94 20.81 0.46
N ASP A 38 2.71 20.36 0.20
CA ASP A 38 1.86 19.54 1.06
C ASP A 38 1.51 18.17 0.45
N ALA A 39 2.31 17.71 -0.52
CA ALA A 39 2.11 16.41 -1.18
C ALA A 39 1.98 15.21 -0.21
N PRO A 40 2.78 15.11 0.89
CA PRO A 40 2.61 14.02 1.85
C PRO A 40 1.24 14.04 2.54
N GLN A 41 0.74 15.23 2.89
CA GLN A 41 -0.55 15.43 3.56
C GLN A 41 -1.71 15.12 2.62
N GLN A 42 -1.65 15.57 1.38
CA GLN A 42 -2.66 15.28 0.36
C GLN A 42 -2.76 13.78 0.08
N ALA A 43 -1.62 13.13 -0.13
CA ALA A 43 -1.58 11.69 -0.37
C ALA A 43 -2.07 10.88 0.83
N ALA A 44 -1.66 11.25 2.05
CA ALA A 44 -2.14 10.60 3.27
C ALA A 44 -3.66 10.74 3.44
N ALA A 45 -4.23 11.91 3.16
CA ALA A 45 -5.67 12.14 3.26
C ALA A 45 -6.49 11.27 2.28
N LEU A 46 -5.96 11.03 1.08
CA LEU A 46 -6.59 10.14 0.09
C LEU A 46 -6.46 8.66 0.45
N LEU A 47 -5.29 8.26 0.95
CA LEU A 47 -4.98 6.85 1.23
C LEU A 47 -5.53 6.36 2.57
N ALA A 48 -5.62 7.21 3.58
CA ALA A 48 -6.11 6.87 4.91
C ALA A 48 -7.47 6.15 4.93
N PRO A 49 -8.54 6.64 4.28
CA PRO A 49 -9.84 5.98 4.30
C PRO A 49 -9.84 4.64 3.56
N ILE A 50 -9.00 4.49 2.54
CA ILE A 50 -8.89 3.25 1.76
C ILE A 50 -8.11 2.18 2.55
N LEU A 51 -7.06 2.60 3.25
CA LEU A 51 -6.17 1.71 4.01
C LEU A 51 -6.64 1.47 5.45
N GLY A 52 -7.66 2.20 5.92
CA GLY A 52 -8.09 2.19 7.32
C GLY A 52 -6.95 2.60 8.26
N LYS A 53 -6.15 3.59 7.86
CA LYS A 53 -4.99 4.09 8.62
C LYS A 53 -5.21 5.53 9.03
N ASP A 54 -4.53 5.90 10.10
CA ASP A 54 -4.49 7.28 10.54
C ASP A 54 -3.71 8.16 9.54
N VAL A 55 -4.19 9.38 9.33
CA VAL A 55 -3.59 10.32 8.36
C VAL A 55 -2.20 10.74 8.83
N ASP A 56 -2.04 11.10 10.10
CA ASP A 56 -0.75 11.54 10.66
C ASP A 56 0.31 10.43 10.58
N GLU A 57 -0.08 9.17 10.83
CA GLU A 57 0.80 8.02 10.64
C GLU A 57 1.29 7.90 9.18
N LEU A 58 0.41 8.09 8.20
CA LEU A 58 0.76 8.03 6.79
C LEU A 58 1.61 9.23 6.37
N VAL A 59 1.30 10.45 6.83
CA VAL A 59 2.10 11.65 6.59
C VAL A 59 3.52 11.42 7.10
N LYS A 60 3.69 10.89 8.32
CA LYS A 60 5.01 10.62 8.88
C LYS A 60 5.83 9.64 8.02
N LYS A 61 5.17 8.64 7.43
CA LYS A 61 5.82 7.67 6.53
C LYS A 61 6.18 8.28 5.18
N LEU A 62 5.35 9.17 4.65
CA LEU A 62 5.54 9.83 3.36
C LEU A 62 6.52 11.01 3.44
N SER A 63 6.65 11.64 4.61
CA SER A 63 7.57 12.76 4.88
C SER A 63 9.00 12.30 5.25
N ALA A 64 9.47 11.22 4.64
CA ALA A 64 10.79 10.63 4.91
C ALA A 64 11.73 10.79 3.70
N PRO A 65 12.24 12.00 3.38
CA PRO A 65 12.90 12.33 2.11
C PRO A 65 14.15 11.50 1.79
N LYS A 66 14.78 10.91 2.81
CA LYS A 66 15.97 10.07 2.66
C LYS A 66 15.65 8.61 2.27
N SER A 67 14.37 8.22 2.29
CA SER A 67 13.94 6.89 1.92
C SER A 67 13.33 6.87 0.53
N ARG A 68 13.63 5.79 -0.21
CA ARG A 68 13.00 5.46 -1.49
C ARG A 68 11.92 4.38 -1.37
N TYR A 69 11.70 3.88 -0.16
CA TYR A 69 10.80 2.76 0.09
C TYR A 69 10.19 2.87 1.48
N THR A 70 8.87 2.79 1.56
CA THR A 70 8.14 2.64 2.82
C THR A 70 6.92 1.76 2.59
N VAL A 71 6.57 0.94 3.58
CA VAL A 71 5.33 0.16 3.55
C VAL A 71 4.22 0.94 4.26
N LEU A 72 3.17 1.26 3.51
CA LEU A 72 1.99 1.95 4.03
C LEU A 72 1.04 0.94 4.70
N ALA A 73 0.75 -0.17 4.01
CA ALA A 73 -0.10 -1.24 4.49
C ALA A 73 0.32 -2.60 3.92
N TYR A 74 0.25 -3.64 4.74
CA TYR A 74 0.53 -5.03 4.33
C TYR A 74 -0.76 -5.75 3.94
N ARG A 75 -0.66 -6.76 3.07
CA ARG A 75 -1.73 -7.74 2.78
C ARG A 75 -3.07 -7.11 2.37
N GLN A 76 -3.03 -6.10 1.51
CA GLN A 76 -4.23 -5.48 0.96
C GLN A 76 -4.81 -6.33 -0.17
N THR A 77 -6.12 -6.31 -0.31
CA THR A 77 -6.81 -7.07 -1.36
C THR A 77 -6.54 -6.46 -2.74
N PRO A 78 -6.74 -7.22 -3.83
CA PRO A 78 -6.65 -6.69 -5.19
C PRO A 78 -7.62 -5.53 -5.45
N GLN A 79 -8.77 -5.51 -4.75
CA GLN A 79 -9.74 -4.43 -4.84
C GLN A 79 -9.17 -3.10 -4.31
N VAL A 80 -8.56 -3.12 -3.12
CA VAL A 80 -7.90 -1.94 -2.54
C VAL A 80 -6.77 -1.46 -3.45
N TRP A 81 -5.97 -2.39 -3.98
CA TRP A 81 -4.92 -2.05 -4.95
C TRP A 81 -5.46 -1.36 -6.20
N LYS A 82 -6.59 -1.84 -6.73
CA LYS A 82 -7.24 -1.23 -7.89
C LYS A 82 -7.77 0.16 -7.57
N GLN A 83 -8.39 0.36 -6.40
CA GLN A 83 -8.87 1.68 -5.97
C GLN A 83 -7.73 2.69 -5.86
N ILE A 84 -6.57 2.28 -5.34
CA ILE A 84 -5.40 3.16 -5.23
C ILE A 84 -4.82 3.52 -6.62
N LYS A 85 -4.88 2.59 -7.59
CA LYS A 85 -4.42 2.85 -8.96
C LYS A 85 -5.33 3.78 -9.77
N ASP A 86 -6.58 3.97 -9.33
CA ASP A 86 -7.58 4.77 -10.03
C ASP A 86 -7.60 6.23 -9.54
N LEU A 87 -6.90 6.52 -8.43
CA LEU A 87 -6.63 7.88 -7.92
C LEU A 87 -5.64 8.63 -8.82
#